data_AF-A0A1R4JZG4-F1
#
_entry.id   AF-A0A1R4JZG4-F1
#
_cell.length_a   1.000
_cell.length_b   1.000
_cell.length_c   1.000
_cell.angle_alpha   90.00
_cell.angle_beta   90.00
_cell.angle_gamma   90.00
#
_symmetry.space_group_name_H-M   'P 1'
#
loop_
_entity.id
_entity.type
_entity.pdbx_description
1 polymer ?
#
loop_
_entity_poly.entity_id
_entity_poly.type
_entity_poly.pdbx_seq_one_letter_code
_entity_poly.pdbx_strand_id
1 'polypeptide(L)'
;MEEELLPLDLQRFDGKLIADQRAASLAVFEDHNGQRKLLVMSVNKKPIEEELGIDLLYWDQVHDAFTFVQYKRLERADSGDENGSYEWVYRRKNEIEKQLNLMPKGREVPKKAADWRAFDTPFWFKFVRGDAGRKLDGKTLKGMYVSADWMRLAMTDSTFKVGPRGGFRVTYKNTKYLLRGVFAQLISRGFIGTASTRSQAFRKAMQNLGADRELIIAIKTEWQEDTEREPAPVSSDAPSPALPF
;
A
#
# COMPACT_ATOMS: atom_id res chain seq x y z
N MET A 1 -0.06 -2.92 20.63
CA MET A 1 0.99 -2.84 19.59
C MET A 1 0.36 -2.82 18.19
N GLU A 2 1.04 -2.35 17.14
CA GLU A 2 0.53 -2.46 15.73
C GLU A 2 0.35 -3.92 15.31
N GLU A 3 1.24 -4.79 15.79
CA GLU A 3 1.30 -6.22 15.54
C GLU A 3 0.04 -7.01 15.91
N GLU A 4 -0.75 -6.54 16.90
CA GLU A 4 -1.99 -7.21 17.31
C GLU A 4 -3.10 -7.13 16.24
N LEU A 5 -3.04 -6.13 15.37
CA LEU A 5 -4.08 -5.86 14.36
C LEU A 5 -3.79 -6.57 13.03
N LEU A 6 -2.52 -6.83 12.72
CA LEU A 6 -2.09 -7.45 11.47
C LEU A 6 -2.72 -8.83 11.22
N PRO A 7 -2.74 -9.77 12.19
CA PRO A 7 -3.36 -11.09 11.97
C PRO A 7 -4.84 -11.02 11.60
N LEU A 8 -5.56 -10.00 12.09
CA LEU A 8 -6.97 -9.82 11.80
C LEU A 8 -7.21 -9.48 10.32
N ASP A 9 -6.30 -8.73 9.70
CA ASP A 9 -6.38 -8.38 8.28
C ASP A 9 -5.73 -9.41 7.36
N LEU A 10 -4.79 -10.21 7.88
CA LEU A 10 -4.29 -11.38 7.16
C LEU A 10 -5.41 -12.40 6.89
N GLN A 11 -6.31 -12.56 7.85
CA GLN A 11 -7.39 -13.56 7.81
C GLN A 11 -8.71 -13.02 7.24
N ARG A 12 -8.76 -11.75 6.82
CA ARG A 12 -10.00 -11.11 6.36
C ARG A 12 -9.76 -10.27 5.12
N PHE A 13 -10.75 -10.25 4.23
CA PHE A 13 -10.67 -9.44 3.02
C PHE A 13 -11.94 -8.60 2.80
N ASP A 14 -12.87 -9.09 1.99
CA ASP A 14 -14.12 -8.39 1.63
C ASP A 14 -15.39 -9.07 2.17
N GLY A 15 -15.21 -10.22 2.85
CA GLY A 15 -16.28 -11.07 3.37
C GLY A 15 -17.04 -11.86 2.30
N LYS A 16 -16.59 -11.83 1.04
CA LYS A 16 -17.19 -12.60 -0.07
C LYS A 16 -16.30 -13.75 -0.49
N LEU A 17 -14.98 -13.57 -0.43
CA LEU A 17 -14.02 -14.63 -0.70
C LEU A 17 -13.95 -15.59 0.50
N ILE A 18 -13.81 -16.88 0.20
CA ILE A 18 -13.56 -17.93 1.17
C ILE A 18 -12.07 -17.87 1.53
N ALA A 19 -11.79 -17.67 2.82
CA ALA A 19 -10.44 -17.65 3.33
C ALA A 19 -9.98 -19.08 3.66
N ASP A 20 -8.79 -19.42 3.18
CA ASP A 20 -8.08 -20.65 3.49
C ASP A 20 -6.69 -20.29 4.03
N GLN A 21 -6.48 -20.56 5.32
CA GLN A 21 -5.24 -20.22 5.99
C GLN A 21 -4.22 -21.33 5.75
N ARG A 22 -3.22 -21.04 4.91
CA ARG A 22 -2.16 -22.00 4.55
C ARG A 22 -1.01 -22.02 5.55
N ALA A 23 -0.71 -20.89 6.18
CA ALA A 23 0.30 -20.79 7.23
C ALA A 23 0.00 -19.62 8.19
N ALA A 24 0.79 -19.47 9.25
CA ALA A 24 0.66 -18.37 10.20
C ALA A 24 0.79 -16.98 9.54
N SER A 25 1.62 -16.87 8.49
CA SER A 25 1.87 -15.63 7.74
C SER A 25 1.21 -15.59 6.37
N LEU A 26 0.38 -16.57 6.00
CA LEU A 26 -0.15 -16.72 4.64
C LEU A 26 -1.61 -17.14 4.63
N ALA A 27 -2.44 -16.34 3.97
CA ALA A 27 -3.83 -16.64 3.69
C ALA A 27 -4.10 -16.60 2.18
N VAL A 28 -4.95 -17.51 1.71
CA VAL A 28 -5.43 -17.56 0.34
C VAL A 28 -6.92 -17.31 0.36
N PHE A 29 -7.39 -16.41 -0.50
CA PHE A 29 -8.79 -16.06 -0.64
C PHE A 29 -9.26 -16.43 -2.04
N GLU A 30 -10.28 -17.27 -2.10
CA GLU A 30 -10.85 -17.76 -3.35
C GLU A 30 -12.34 -17.42 -3.46
N ASP A 31 -12.83 -17.17 -4.68
CA ASP A 31 -14.28 -17.14 -4.89
C ASP A 31 -14.85 -18.56 -4.93
N HIS A 32 -16.19 -18.68 -4.87
CA HIS A 32 -16.86 -19.99 -4.87
C HIS A 32 -16.53 -20.88 -6.08
N ASN A 33 -16.06 -20.28 -7.18
CA ASN A 33 -15.74 -20.98 -8.42
C ASN A 33 -14.24 -21.26 -8.57
N GLY A 34 -13.41 -20.85 -7.59
CA GLY A 34 -11.95 -20.97 -7.61
C GLY A 34 -11.24 -20.12 -8.69
N GLN A 35 -11.96 -19.21 -9.36
CA GLN A 35 -11.42 -18.42 -10.48
C GLN A 35 -10.69 -17.18 -9.99
N ARG A 36 -11.15 -16.57 -8.90
CA ARG A 36 -10.44 -15.48 -8.24
C ARG A 36 -9.57 -16.05 -7.16
N LYS A 37 -8.29 -15.68 -7.18
CA LYS A 37 -7.33 -16.09 -6.17
C LYS A 37 -6.49 -14.91 -5.73
N LEU A 38 -6.70 -14.51 -4.49
CA LEU A 38 -5.94 -13.46 -3.82
C LEU A 38 -5.11 -14.09 -2.71
N LEU A 39 -3.81 -13.93 -2.79
CA LEU A 39 -2.90 -14.34 -1.73
C LEU A 39 -2.55 -13.13 -0.87
N VAL A 40 -2.65 -13.29 0.45
CA VAL A 40 -2.28 -12.26 1.42
C VAL A 40 -1.19 -12.83 2.32
N MET A 41 -0.06 -12.14 2.37
CA MET A 41 1.09 -12.55 3.15
C MET A 41 1.47 -11.46 4.16
N SER A 42 1.69 -11.87 5.40
CA SER A 42 2.35 -11.04 6.41
C SER A 42 3.85 -11.10 6.20
N VAL A 43 4.44 -9.92 6.13
CA VAL A 43 5.85 -9.70 5.80
C VAL A 43 6.73 -9.65 7.07
N ASN A 44 6.12 -9.90 8.24
CA ASN A 44 6.67 -9.78 9.59
C ASN A 44 7.80 -10.79 9.95
N LYS A 45 8.86 -10.81 9.15
CA LYS A 45 10.17 -11.39 9.45
C LYS A 45 11.21 -10.35 9.06
N LYS A 46 12.03 -9.98 10.04
CA LYS A 46 12.97 -8.84 10.09
C LYS A 46 13.65 -8.44 8.76
N PRO A 47 14.07 -9.33 7.84
CA PRO A 47 14.70 -8.88 6.60
C PRO A 47 13.77 -8.09 5.66
N ILE A 48 12.50 -8.50 5.46
CA ILE A 48 11.64 -7.85 4.44
C ILE A 48 11.11 -6.49 4.94
N GLU A 49 10.69 -6.44 6.20
CA GLU A 49 10.23 -5.21 6.85
C GLU A 49 11.34 -4.15 6.86
N GLU A 50 12.58 -4.54 7.17
CA GLU A 50 13.74 -3.63 7.21
C GLU A 50 14.11 -3.08 5.83
N GLU A 51 13.86 -3.84 4.76
CA GLU A 51 14.29 -3.48 3.40
C GLU A 51 13.21 -2.79 2.55
N LEU A 52 11.94 -3.20 2.66
CA LEU A 52 10.83 -2.63 1.88
C LEU A 52 9.89 -1.76 2.71
N GLY A 53 9.88 -1.91 4.04
CA GLY A 53 9.06 -1.07 4.89
C GLY A 53 7.55 -1.34 4.78
N ILE A 54 7.17 -2.61 4.68
CA ILE A 54 5.78 -3.05 4.48
C ILE A 54 5.41 -4.15 5.48
N ASP A 55 4.14 -4.22 5.86
CA ASP A 55 3.65 -5.24 6.80
C ASP A 55 2.85 -6.36 6.10
N LEU A 56 2.08 -6.02 5.06
CA LEU A 56 1.28 -6.96 4.27
C LEU A 56 1.57 -6.84 2.78
N LEU A 57 1.57 -8.00 2.13
CA LEU A 57 1.60 -8.16 0.68
C LEU A 57 0.29 -8.79 0.21
N TYR A 58 -0.34 -8.18 -0.79
CA TYR A 58 -1.46 -8.74 -1.53
C TYR A 58 -0.98 -9.13 -2.94
N TRP A 59 -1.25 -10.36 -3.36
CA TRP A 59 -1.02 -10.83 -4.72
C TRP A 59 -2.34 -11.26 -5.34
N ASP A 60 -2.84 -10.44 -6.25
CA ASP A 60 -3.96 -10.81 -7.12
C ASP A 60 -3.45 -11.65 -8.28
N GLN A 61 -3.74 -12.95 -8.25
CA GLN A 61 -3.24 -13.88 -9.26
C GLN A 61 -3.94 -13.73 -10.60
N VAL A 62 -5.17 -13.20 -10.61
CA VAL A 62 -5.97 -13.02 -11.84
C VAL A 62 -5.35 -11.94 -12.71
N HIS A 63 -5.03 -10.80 -12.11
CA HIS A 63 -4.43 -9.66 -12.80
C HIS A 63 -2.91 -9.66 -12.77
N ASP A 64 -2.34 -10.66 -12.10
CA ASP A 64 -0.92 -10.74 -11.76
C ASP A 64 -0.37 -9.41 -11.23
N ALA A 65 -0.89 -8.96 -10.09
CA ALA A 65 -0.57 -7.66 -9.52
C ALA A 65 -0.24 -7.79 -8.03
N PHE A 66 0.86 -7.17 -7.61
CA PHE A 66 1.28 -7.08 -6.22
C PHE A 66 0.93 -5.71 -5.64
N THR A 67 0.27 -5.69 -4.48
CA THR A 67 -0.04 -4.48 -3.73
C THR A 67 0.57 -4.59 -2.34
N PHE A 68 1.27 -3.55 -1.91
CA PHE A 68 2.04 -3.54 -0.67
C PHE A 68 1.41 -2.57 0.33
N VAL A 69 1.27 -3.00 1.59
CA VAL A 69 0.59 -2.23 2.62
C VAL A 69 1.41 -2.16 3.90
N GLN A 70 1.71 -0.94 4.35
CA GLN A 70 2.26 -0.64 5.67
C GLN A 70 1.15 -0.22 6.62
N TYR A 71 1.04 -0.87 7.77
CA TYR A 71 0.09 -0.54 8.83
C TYR A 71 0.62 0.54 9.74
N LYS A 72 -0.32 1.36 10.22
CA LYS A 72 -0.12 2.34 11.27
C LYS A 72 -1.33 2.41 12.20
N ARG A 73 -1.08 2.32 13.50
CA ARG A 73 -2.14 2.38 14.53
C ARG A 73 -2.37 3.82 14.92
N LEU A 74 -3.62 4.26 14.79
CA LEU A 74 -4.09 5.55 15.29
C LEU A 74 -4.34 5.46 16.80
N GLU A 75 -4.00 6.54 17.49
CA GLU A 75 -4.20 6.72 18.92
C GLU A 75 -5.30 7.73 19.16
N ARG A 76 -5.95 7.63 20.33
CA ARG A 76 -6.88 8.67 20.77
C ARG A 76 -6.09 9.91 21.20
N ALA A 77 -6.59 11.05 20.81
CA ALA A 77 -6.03 12.35 21.08
C ALA A 77 -7.15 13.29 21.51
N ASP A 78 -6.81 14.28 22.33
CA ASP A 78 -7.66 15.46 22.41
C ASP A 78 -7.74 16.14 21.03
N SER A 79 -8.96 16.40 20.59
CA SER A 79 -9.25 17.14 19.36
C SER A 79 -8.84 18.61 19.50
N GLY A 80 -8.83 19.16 20.71
CA GLY A 80 -8.68 20.59 20.95
C GLY A 80 -9.96 21.40 20.68
N ASP A 81 -11.07 20.72 20.37
CA ASP A 81 -12.38 21.34 20.21
C ASP A 81 -12.98 21.65 21.60
N GLU A 82 -13.67 22.79 21.76
CA GLU A 82 -14.24 23.25 23.04
C GLU A 82 -15.16 22.24 23.73
N ASN A 83 -15.71 21.29 22.95
CA ASN A 83 -16.59 20.23 23.44
C ASN A 83 -15.85 19.03 24.07
N GLY A 84 -14.53 19.07 24.21
CA GLY A 84 -13.75 17.99 24.85
C GLY A 84 -13.79 16.67 24.08
N SER A 85 -13.97 16.72 22.76
CA SER A 85 -14.08 15.51 21.94
C SER A 85 -12.70 14.88 21.70
N TYR A 86 -12.66 13.57 21.43
CA TYR A 86 -11.42 12.90 21.04
C TYR A 86 -11.36 12.67 19.53
N GLU A 87 -10.16 12.75 18.97
CA GLU A 87 -9.85 12.41 17.58
C GLU A 87 -8.91 11.20 17.51
N TRP A 88 -8.97 10.47 16.40
CA TRP A 88 -7.98 9.44 16.08
C TRP A 88 -6.86 10.02 15.26
N VAL A 89 -5.63 9.93 15.77
CA VAL A 89 -4.49 10.60 15.16
C VAL A 89 -3.27 9.69 15.12
N TYR A 90 -2.41 9.92 14.13
CA TYR A 90 -1.05 9.40 14.11
C TYR A 90 -0.06 10.56 14.15
N ARG A 91 0.95 10.48 15.03
CA ARG A 91 1.87 11.60 15.33
C ARG A 91 3.34 11.33 15.00
N ARG A 92 3.70 10.09 14.66
CA ARG A 92 5.11 9.67 14.53
C ARG A 92 5.63 9.99 13.13
N LYS A 93 5.85 11.28 12.86
CA LYS A 93 6.30 11.81 11.56
C LYS A 93 7.50 11.03 10.98
N ASN A 94 8.54 10.84 11.78
CA ASN A 94 9.79 10.22 11.36
C ASN A 94 9.60 8.77 10.88
N GLU A 95 8.61 8.03 11.42
CA GLU A 95 8.30 6.69 10.93
C GLU A 95 7.71 6.73 9.52
N ILE A 96 6.82 7.67 9.21
CA ILE A 96 6.28 7.82 7.85
C ILE A 96 7.41 8.18 6.88
N GLU A 97 8.27 9.13 7.25
CA GLU A 97 9.42 9.52 6.42
C GLU A 97 10.34 8.34 6.15
N LYS A 98 10.68 7.56 7.19
CA LYS A 98 11.46 6.34 7.05
C LYS A 98 10.82 5.37 6.06
N GLN A 99 9.53 5.07 6.22
CA GLN A 99 8.84 4.11 5.35
C GLN A 99 8.70 4.60 3.92
N LEU A 100 8.40 5.89 3.72
CA LEU A 100 8.38 6.50 2.40
C LEU A 100 9.75 6.45 1.71
N ASN A 101 10.86 6.54 2.45
CA ASN A 101 12.20 6.44 1.88
C ASN A 101 12.57 5.02 1.45
N LEU A 102 11.96 3.99 2.06
CA LEU A 102 12.14 2.59 1.66
C LEU A 102 11.25 2.23 0.47
N MET A 103 10.05 2.81 0.40
CA MET A 103 9.17 2.65 -0.75
C MET A 103 9.78 3.31 -1.98
N PRO A 104 9.92 2.59 -3.10
CA PRO A 104 10.34 3.20 -4.35
C PRO A 104 9.40 4.31 -4.83
N LYS A 105 9.91 5.14 -5.74
CA LYS A 105 9.17 6.21 -6.42
C LYS A 105 9.05 5.87 -7.90
N GLY A 106 8.10 6.52 -8.57
CA GLY A 106 7.95 6.45 -10.01
C GLY A 106 6.80 5.54 -10.45
N ARG A 107 6.18 5.94 -11.56
CA ARG A 107 5.08 5.24 -12.20
C ARG A 107 5.63 4.15 -13.10
N GLU A 108 5.06 2.95 -13.02
CA GLU A 108 5.25 1.94 -14.05
C GLU A 108 4.50 2.35 -15.33
N VAL A 109 5.23 2.53 -16.43
CA VAL A 109 4.62 2.82 -17.73
C VAL A 109 4.01 1.52 -18.27
N PRO A 110 2.68 1.43 -18.42
CA PRO A 110 2.03 0.21 -18.87
C PRO A 110 2.36 -0.07 -20.34
N LYS A 111 2.77 -1.32 -20.65
CA LYS A 111 3.05 -1.76 -22.03
C LYS A 111 1.80 -2.34 -22.72
N LYS A 112 0.87 -2.88 -21.94
CA LYS A 112 -0.41 -3.45 -22.40
C LYS A 112 -1.58 -2.85 -21.62
N ALA A 113 -2.79 -2.95 -22.17
CA ALA A 113 -4.00 -2.53 -21.44
C ALA A 113 -4.16 -3.26 -20.10
N ALA A 114 -3.82 -4.55 -20.05
CA ALA A 114 -3.84 -5.35 -18.83
C ALA A 114 -2.83 -4.88 -17.76
N ASP A 115 -1.83 -4.09 -18.14
CA ASP A 115 -0.81 -3.53 -17.25
C ASP A 115 -1.23 -2.19 -16.64
N TRP A 116 -2.26 -1.56 -17.19
CA TRP A 116 -2.67 -0.25 -16.75
C TRP A 116 -3.23 -0.30 -15.33
N ARG A 117 -2.84 0.68 -14.51
CA ARG A 117 -3.27 0.88 -13.13
C ARG A 117 -3.72 2.32 -12.95
N ALA A 118 -4.68 2.52 -12.06
CA ALA A 118 -5.24 3.85 -11.76
C ALA A 118 -4.32 4.69 -10.86
N PHE A 119 -3.36 4.05 -10.18
CA PHE A 119 -2.44 4.71 -9.27
C PHE A 119 -1.00 4.43 -9.72
N ASP A 120 -0.14 5.43 -9.54
CA ASP A 120 1.25 5.36 -9.98
C ASP A 120 2.12 4.50 -9.05
N THR A 121 1.62 4.20 -7.85
CA THR A 121 2.29 3.37 -6.85
C THR A 121 1.48 2.13 -6.44
N PRO A 122 2.14 0.97 -6.23
CA PRO A 122 1.54 -0.19 -5.59
C PRO A 122 1.64 -0.13 -4.05
N PHE A 123 2.23 0.92 -3.47
CA PHE A 123 2.47 1.04 -2.02
C PHE A 123 1.41 1.90 -1.32
N TRP A 124 0.95 1.41 -0.18
CA TRP A 124 -0.13 2.02 0.58
C TRP A 124 0.18 2.04 2.08
N PHE A 125 -0.31 3.07 2.75
CA PHE A 125 -0.45 3.06 4.20
C PHE A 125 -1.87 2.68 4.58
N LYS A 126 -2.03 1.83 5.58
CA LYS A 126 -3.30 1.58 6.24
C LYS A 126 -3.28 2.12 7.66
N PHE A 127 -4.04 3.18 7.90
CA PHE A 127 -4.22 3.73 9.24
C PHE A 127 -5.45 3.12 9.90
N VAL A 128 -5.26 2.42 11.01
CA VAL A 128 -6.32 1.67 11.71
C VAL A 128 -6.50 2.22 13.11
N ARG A 129 -7.76 2.41 13.53
CA ARG A 129 -8.05 2.82 14.91
C ARG A 129 -7.57 1.75 15.89
N GLY A 130 -6.99 2.15 17.02
CA GLY A 130 -6.58 1.23 18.08
C GLY A 130 -7.71 0.36 18.65
N ASP A 131 -8.98 0.68 18.40
CA ASP A 131 -10.16 -0.10 18.81
C ASP A 131 -10.88 -0.84 17.67
N ALA A 132 -10.29 -0.89 16.47
CA ALA A 132 -10.94 -1.43 15.27
C ALA A 132 -11.21 -2.95 15.33
N GLY A 133 -10.47 -3.70 16.15
CA GLY A 133 -10.59 -5.17 16.25
C GLY A 133 -11.88 -5.69 16.87
N ARG A 134 -12.75 -4.82 17.40
CA ARG A 134 -13.95 -5.21 18.17
C ARG A 134 -15.10 -5.82 17.34
N LYS A 135 -15.08 -5.68 16.01
CA LYS A 135 -16.13 -6.23 15.13
C LYS A 135 -15.57 -7.38 14.29
N LEU A 136 -16.30 -8.49 14.28
CA LEU A 136 -16.01 -9.68 13.46
C LEU A 136 -17.02 -9.71 12.31
N ASP A 137 -16.66 -9.16 11.15
CA ASP A 137 -17.54 -9.11 9.97
C ASP A 137 -16.91 -9.68 8.68
N GLY A 138 -15.85 -10.52 8.83
CA GLY A 138 -15.13 -11.17 7.72
C GLY A 138 -14.38 -10.22 6.78
N LYS A 139 -14.50 -8.91 7.01
CA LYS A 139 -13.87 -7.85 6.22
C LYS A 139 -12.61 -7.37 6.91
N THR A 140 -11.70 -6.80 6.12
CA THR A 140 -10.55 -6.09 6.67
C THR A 140 -10.98 -5.05 7.71
N LEU A 141 -10.12 -4.76 8.67
CA LEU A 141 -10.34 -3.74 9.69
C LEU A 141 -10.65 -2.40 9.02
N LYS A 142 -11.62 -1.68 9.60
CA LYS A 142 -11.94 -0.32 9.17
C LYS A 142 -10.73 0.58 9.41
N GLY A 143 -10.41 1.38 8.40
CA GLY A 143 -9.27 2.28 8.42
C GLY A 143 -9.22 3.13 7.16
N MET A 144 -8.19 3.96 7.09
CA MET A 144 -7.85 4.78 5.93
C MET A 144 -6.79 4.05 5.11
N TYR A 145 -7.08 3.73 3.86
CA TYR A 145 -6.06 3.32 2.89
C TYR A 145 -5.59 4.56 2.13
N VAL A 146 -4.30 4.88 2.24
CA VAL A 146 -3.69 6.10 1.70
C VAL A 146 -2.57 5.69 0.76
N SER A 147 -2.59 6.18 -0.48
CA SER A 147 -1.51 5.87 -1.43
C SER A 147 -0.20 6.54 -0.99
N ALA A 148 0.93 5.86 -1.21
CA ALA A 148 2.24 6.42 -0.87
C ALA A 148 2.50 7.74 -1.61
N ASP A 149 2.04 7.89 -2.86
CA ASP A 149 2.23 9.13 -3.63
C ASP A 149 1.50 10.32 -3.02
N TRP A 150 0.24 10.14 -2.61
CA TRP A 150 -0.48 11.20 -1.92
C TRP A 150 0.17 11.52 -0.57
N MET A 151 0.63 10.49 0.15
CA MET A 151 1.34 10.67 1.41
C MET A 151 2.62 11.49 1.22
N ARG A 152 3.41 11.23 0.17
CA ARG A 152 4.61 12.03 -0.17
C ARG A 152 4.27 13.50 -0.38
N LEU A 153 3.23 13.80 -1.16
CA LEU A 153 2.80 15.18 -1.39
C LEU A 153 2.38 15.86 -0.08
N ALA A 154 1.51 15.22 0.69
CA ALA A 154 1.03 15.73 1.97
C ALA A 154 2.13 15.90 3.03
N MET A 155 3.23 15.14 2.93
CA MET A 155 4.41 15.29 3.80
C MET A 155 5.25 16.53 3.44
N THR A 156 5.14 17.06 2.22
CA THR A 156 5.90 18.24 1.77
C THR A 156 5.19 19.57 2.02
N ASP A 157 3.86 19.56 2.08
CA ASP A 157 3.05 20.76 2.28
C ASP A 157 2.61 20.94 3.76
N SER A 158 1.55 21.72 3.98
CA SER A 158 1.03 22.01 5.32
C SER A 158 -0.05 21.04 5.80
N THR A 159 -0.44 20.03 5.00
CA THR A 159 -1.57 19.11 5.25
C THR A 159 -1.55 18.50 6.66
N PHE A 160 -0.38 18.10 7.15
CA PHE A 160 -0.24 17.47 8.47
C PHE A 160 0.14 18.42 9.60
N LYS A 161 0.32 19.72 9.35
CA LYS A 161 0.71 20.73 10.37
C LYS A 161 -0.51 21.28 11.12
N VAL A 162 -1.36 20.39 11.63
CA VAL A 162 -2.66 20.72 12.25
C VAL A 162 -2.71 20.46 13.76
N GLY A 163 -1.63 19.96 14.35
CA GLY A 163 -1.53 19.77 15.79
C GLY A 163 -1.24 21.08 16.56
N PRO A 164 -1.30 21.04 17.90
CA PRO A 164 -0.91 22.18 18.74
C PRO A 164 0.45 22.74 18.33
N ARG A 165 0.55 24.07 18.16
CA ARG A 165 1.75 24.77 17.70
C ARG A 165 2.26 24.30 16.32
N GLY A 166 1.36 23.85 15.44
CA GLY A 166 1.71 23.35 14.10
C GLY A 166 2.29 21.93 14.09
N GLY A 167 2.05 21.15 15.15
CA GLY A 167 2.54 19.77 15.27
C GLY A 167 2.00 18.83 14.19
N PHE A 168 2.74 17.74 13.94
CA PHE A 168 2.36 16.74 12.95
C PHE A 168 1.18 15.87 13.42
N ARG A 169 0.12 15.79 12.62
CA ARG A 169 -1.02 14.89 12.82
C ARG A 169 -1.58 14.37 11.49
N VAL A 170 -1.68 13.05 11.36
CA VAL A 170 -2.51 12.39 10.32
C VAL A 170 -3.85 12.03 10.96
N THR A 171 -4.95 12.51 10.40
CA THR A 171 -6.31 12.27 10.91
C THR A 171 -7.31 12.02 9.79
N TYR A 172 -8.53 11.59 10.12
CA TYR A 172 -9.59 11.42 9.13
C TYR A 172 -10.03 12.74 8.46
N LYS A 173 -9.78 13.90 9.10
CA LYS A 173 -10.21 15.21 8.60
C LYS A 173 -9.27 15.76 7.52
N ASN A 174 -7.97 15.47 7.62
CA ASN A 174 -6.95 16.03 6.72
C ASN A 174 -6.36 15.03 5.72
N THR A 175 -6.84 13.78 5.71
CA THR A 175 -6.30 12.72 4.87
C THR A 175 -7.22 12.41 3.68
N LYS A 176 -6.67 12.32 2.47
CA LYS A 176 -7.39 11.75 1.31
C LYS A 176 -7.18 10.24 1.31
N TYR A 177 -8.24 9.48 1.54
CA TYR A 177 -8.14 8.02 1.72
C TYR A 177 -9.26 7.25 1.03
N LEU A 178 -9.01 5.96 0.84
CA LEU A 178 -10.00 4.97 0.44
C LEU A 178 -10.50 4.20 1.67
N LEU A 179 -11.79 3.88 1.67
CA LEU A 179 -12.38 2.95 2.62
C LEU A 179 -12.06 1.50 2.23
N ARG A 180 -12.01 0.61 3.23
CA ARG A 180 -11.69 -0.82 3.05
C ARG A 180 -12.41 -1.51 1.89
N GLY A 181 -13.70 -1.20 1.66
CA GLY A 181 -14.49 -1.81 0.59
C GLY A 181 -14.06 -1.34 -0.79
N VAL A 182 -13.73 -0.05 -0.94
CA VAL A 182 -13.23 0.52 -2.19
C VAL A 182 -11.85 -0.04 -2.49
N PHE A 183 -10.97 -0.08 -1.49
CA PHE A 183 -9.63 -0.65 -1.62
C PHE A 183 -9.68 -2.12 -2.08
N ALA A 184 -10.51 -2.95 -1.43
CA ALA A 184 -10.69 -4.35 -1.82
C ALA A 184 -11.21 -4.48 -3.26
N GLN A 185 -12.16 -3.63 -3.68
CA GLN A 185 -12.68 -3.63 -5.05
C GLN A 185 -11.63 -3.23 -6.09
N LEU A 186 -10.75 -2.28 -5.77
CA LEU A 186 -9.67 -1.88 -6.67
C LEU A 186 -8.65 -3.02 -6.85
N ILE A 187 -8.30 -3.74 -5.77
CA ILE A 187 -7.46 -4.94 -5.86
C ILE A 187 -8.15 -5.96 -6.76
N SER A 188 -9.37 -6.40 -6.40
CA SER A 188 -10.05 -7.50 -7.10
C SER A 188 -10.45 -7.22 -8.54
N ARG A 189 -10.23 -5.99 -9.03
CA ARG A 189 -10.49 -5.58 -10.42
C ARG A 189 -9.21 -5.13 -11.14
N GLY A 190 -8.04 -5.32 -10.53
CA GLY A 190 -6.75 -5.00 -11.14
C GLY A 190 -6.48 -3.51 -11.34
N PHE A 191 -7.15 -2.61 -10.63
CA PHE A 191 -6.93 -1.16 -10.74
C PHE A 191 -5.71 -0.68 -9.95
N ILE A 192 -5.24 -1.46 -8.97
CA ILE A 192 -4.07 -1.13 -8.15
C ILE A 192 -3.13 -2.33 -8.05
N GLY A 193 -1.85 -2.04 -7.77
CA GLY A 193 -0.76 -3.01 -7.71
C GLY A 193 0.23 -2.82 -8.85
N THR A 194 1.22 -3.70 -8.94
CA THR A 194 2.26 -3.68 -9.98
C THR A 194 1.70 -3.99 -11.38
N ALA A 195 2.40 -3.56 -12.42
CA ALA A 195 2.21 -4.00 -13.81
C ALA A 195 2.93 -5.34 -14.08
N SER A 196 2.56 -6.03 -15.17
CA SER A 196 2.94 -7.43 -15.39
C SER A 196 4.45 -7.69 -15.48
N THR A 197 5.25 -6.72 -15.96
CA THR A 197 6.71 -6.87 -16.03
C THR A 197 7.34 -7.08 -14.66
N ARG A 198 6.86 -6.36 -13.63
CA ARG A 198 7.37 -6.50 -12.26
C ARG A 198 6.77 -7.69 -11.53
N SER A 199 5.55 -8.07 -11.88
CA SER A 199 4.91 -9.25 -11.31
C SER A 199 5.60 -10.56 -11.72
N GLN A 200 6.17 -10.63 -12.93
CA GLN A 200 6.97 -11.78 -13.35
C GLN A 200 8.28 -11.93 -12.55
N ALA A 201 8.99 -10.83 -12.30
CA ALA A 201 10.18 -10.83 -11.45
C ALA A 201 9.83 -11.31 -10.03
N PHE A 202 8.71 -10.82 -9.49
CA PHE A 202 8.23 -11.23 -8.17
C PHE A 202 7.83 -12.71 -8.13
N ARG A 203 7.13 -13.22 -9.14
CA ARG A 203 6.79 -14.65 -9.25
C ARG A 203 8.03 -15.52 -9.34
N LYS A 204 9.02 -15.13 -10.14
CA LYS A 204 10.29 -15.86 -10.28
C LYS A 204 11.03 -15.91 -8.96
N ALA A 205 11.05 -14.80 -8.23
CA ALA A 205 11.61 -14.73 -6.90
C ALA A 205 10.81 -15.62 -5.91
N MET A 206 9.48 -15.61 -5.95
CA MET A 206 8.66 -16.51 -5.13
C MET A 206 8.84 -18.01 -5.45
N GLN A 207 9.09 -18.36 -6.72
CA GLN A 207 9.22 -19.75 -7.17
C GLN A 207 10.59 -20.35 -6.88
N ASN A 208 11.64 -19.54 -6.94
CA ASN A 208 13.02 -20.02 -6.78
C ASN A 208 13.48 -20.09 -5.32
N LEU A 209 12.71 -19.53 -4.39
CA LEU A 209 13.20 -19.23 -3.04
C LEU A 209 12.37 -19.94 -1.99
N GLY A 210 13.01 -20.92 -1.34
CA GLY A 210 12.49 -21.58 -0.14
C GLY A 210 12.51 -20.71 1.12
N ALA A 211 12.88 -19.42 1.04
CA ALA A 211 12.88 -18.53 2.18
C ALA A 211 12.76 -17.05 1.80
N ASP A 212 11.90 -16.36 2.55
CA ASP A 212 11.49 -14.97 2.56
C ASP A 212 12.55 -13.88 2.24
N ARG A 213 13.86 -14.13 2.41
CA ARG A 213 14.92 -13.12 2.35
C ARG A 213 15.44 -12.80 0.95
N GLU A 214 15.61 -13.81 0.10
CA GLU A 214 16.15 -13.61 -1.25
C GLU A 214 15.11 -12.97 -2.19
N LEU A 215 13.82 -13.08 -1.85
CA LEU A 215 12.70 -12.45 -2.57
C LEU A 215 12.81 -10.93 -2.48
N ILE A 216 13.29 -10.43 -1.36
CA ILE A 216 13.44 -9.00 -1.05
C ILE A 216 14.52 -8.36 -1.91
N ILE A 217 15.68 -9.03 -1.98
CA ILE A 217 16.83 -8.55 -2.75
C ILE A 217 16.44 -8.46 -4.23
N ALA A 218 15.73 -9.47 -4.75
CA ALA A 218 15.21 -9.45 -6.10
C ALA A 218 14.24 -8.28 -6.35
N ILE A 219 13.33 -8.00 -5.41
CA ILE A 219 12.43 -6.83 -5.50
C ILE A 219 13.24 -5.54 -5.53
N LYS A 220 14.17 -5.35 -4.58
CA LYS A 220 14.90 -4.09 -4.45
C LYS A 220 15.80 -3.80 -5.65
N THR A 221 16.52 -4.81 -6.15
CA THR A 221 17.42 -4.65 -7.30
C THR A 221 16.65 -4.22 -8.56
N GLU A 222 15.53 -4.87 -8.88
CA GLU A 222 14.72 -4.51 -10.05
C GLU A 222 14.15 -3.08 -9.96
N TRP A 223 13.72 -2.64 -8.76
CA TRP A 223 13.22 -1.27 -8.57
C TRP A 223 14.34 -0.21 -8.60
N GLN A 224 15.56 -0.55 -8.16
CA GLN A 224 16.72 0.33 -8.24
C GLN A 224 17.22 0.48 -9.67
N GLU A 225 17.28 -0.60 -10.45
CA GLU A 225 17.69 -0.58 -11.86
C GLU A 225 16.79 0.31 -12.73
N ASP A 226 15.49 0.41 -12.43
CA ASP A 226 14.56 1.28 -13.17
C ASP A 226 14.72 2.77 -12.81
N THR A 227 15.16 3.10 -11.59
CA THR A 227 15.39 4.49 -11.17
C THR A 227 16.64 5.07 -11.85
N GLU A 228 17.62 4.22 -12.16
CA GLU A 228 18.83 4.60 -12.90
C GLU A 228 18.61 4.66 -14.43
N ARG A 229 17.47 4.14 -14.93
CA ARG A 229 17.08 4.12 -16.35
C ARG A 229 16.14 5.26 -16.76
N GLU A 230 15.91 6.28 -15.92
CA GLU A 230 15.24 7.51 -16.39
C GLU A 230 16.05 8.10 -17.56
N PRO A 231 15.46 8.23 -18.77
CA PRO A 231 16.18 8.86 -19.87
C PRO A 231 16.39 10.33 -19.53
N ALA A 232 17.63 10.80 -19.75
CA ALA A 232 17.97 12.22 -19.70
C ALA A 232 16.90 13.06 -20.43
N PRO A 233 16.55 14.27 -19.94
CA PRO A 233 15.55 15.09 -20.58
C PRO A 233 15.95 15.31 -22.04
N VAL A 234 15.08 14.89 -22.95
CA VAL A 234 15.24 15.15 -24.38
C VAL A 234 15.19 16.66 -24.54
N SER A 235 16.31 17.28 -24.92
CA SER A 235 16.37 18.71 -25.22
C SER A 235 15.38 19.00 -26.35
N SER A 236 14.31 19.73 -26.05
CA SER A 236 13.31 20.14 -27.03
C SER A 236 13.82 21.37 -27.80
N ASP A 237 14.69 21.14 -28.78
CA ASP A 237 14.92 22.11 -29.85
C ASP A 237 14.22 21.62 -31.12
N ALA A 238 12.95 22.00 -31.25
CA ALA A 238 12.28 22.08 -32.54
C ALA A 238 11.14 23.12 -32.47
N PRO A 239 11.07 24.08 -33.40
CA PRO A 239 10.04 25.11 -33.40
C PRO A 239 8.67 24.51 -33.76
N SER A 240 7.67 24.90 -32.98
CA SER A 240 6.27 24.51 -33.16
C SER A 240 5.69 25.11 -34.45
N PRO A 241 5.15 24.32 -35.40
CA PRO A 241 4.36 24.89 -36.48
C PRO A 241 2.94 25.14 -35.97
N ALA A 242 2.49 26.39 -36.09
CA ALA A 242 1.14 26.79 -35.76
C ALA A 242 0.11 26.00 -36.58
N LEU A 243 -0.86 25.38 -35.90
CA LEU A 243 -2.03 24.78 -36.53
C LEU A 243 -3.12 25.86 -36.71
N PRO A 244 -3.72 26.00 -37.89
CA PRO A 244 -4.95 26.76 -38.04
C PRO A 244 -6.15 25.94 -37.55
N PHE A 245 -7.15 26.67 -37.03
CA PHE A 245 -8.36 26.21 -36.35
C PHE A 245 -9.21 25.19 -37.11
#